data_AF-A0A0S4R3P4-F1
#
_entry.id   AF-A0A0S4R3P4-F1
#
_cell.length_a   1.000
_cell.length_b   1.000
_cell.length_c   1.000
_cell.angle_alpha   90.00
_cell.angle_beta   90.00
_cell.angle_gamma   90.00
#
_symmetry.space_group_name_H-M   'P 1'
#
loop_
_entity.id
_entity.type
_entity.pdbx_description
1 polymer ?
#
loop_
_entity_poly.entity_id
_entity_poly.type
_entity_poly.pdbx_seq_one_letter_code
_entity_poly.pdbx_strand_id
1 'polypeptide(L)'
;MPIKDDIGYIKNELSSEEHFLENAIRSERFLRKNKKIIVVIVAILVILLIGYAINSYVKESNLSSANEAYNKLLISPNDVAAMNTLKNKAPSLFALYAIKNAADTNSTNLLNEALSLDIDPLLKNIIENSKNQSTDGILSSYDALLKGFDLLKQNKINQAKIEFAKIPNNSPLTPIYKNLEHYQGK
;
A
#
# COMPACT_ATOMS: atom_id res chain seq x y z
N MET A 1 43.04 57.09 -6.75
CA MET A 1 42.04 56.07 -6.41
C MET A 1 42.48 54.61 -6.66
N PRO A 2 43.35 54.25 -7.62
CA PRO A 2 43.59 52.81 -7.90
C PRO A 2 44.21 52.05 -6.71
N ILE A 3 45.16 52.66 -6.01
CA ILE A 3 45.85 52.02 -4.86
C ILE A 3 44.91 51.75 -3.68
N LYS A 4 43.87 52.58 -3.46
CA LYS A 4 42.94 52.37 -2.33
C LYS A 4 41.97 51.22 -2.62
N ASP A 5 41.57 51.06 -3.87
CA ASP A 5 40.68 49.99 -4.31
C ASP A 5 41.43 48.65 -4.34
N ASP A 6 42.70 48.64 -4.77
CA ASP A 6 43.58 47.48 -4.71
C ASP A 6 43.84 47.01 -3.27
N ILE A 7 44.06 47.95 -2.34
CA ILE A 7 44.23 47.63 -0.90
C ILE A 7 42.92 47.09 -0.30
N GLY A 8 41.77 47.60 -0.71
CA GLY A 8 40.45 47.12 -0.27
C GLY A 8 40.15 45.71 -0.77
N TYR A 9 40.49 45.42 -2.02
CA TYR A 9 40.37 44.09 -2.62
C TYR A 9 41.26 43.06 -1.90
N ILE A 10 42.54 43.38 -1.71
CA ILE A 10 43.50 42.52 -0.99
C ILE A 10 43.03 42.25 0.44
N LYS A 11 42.48 43.26 1.13
CA LYS A 11 41.96 43.11 2.49
C LYS A 11 40.71 42.21 2.56
N ASN A 12 39.85 42.26 1.55
CA ASN A 12 38.66 41.42 1.48
C ASN A 12 39.01 39.96 1.14
N GLU A 13 39.96 39.71 0.24
CA GLU A 13 40.46 38.37 -0.03
C GLU A 13 41.13 37.77 1.22
N LEU A 14 42.03 38.53 1.89
CA LEU A 14 42.65 38.10 3.14
C LEU A 14 41.62 37.78 4.24
N SER A 15 40.58 38.60 4.38
CA SER A 15 39.49 38.35 5.33
C SER A 15 38.67 37.10 4.99
N SER A 16 38.40 36.87 3.70
CA SER A 16 37.69 35.68 3.22
C SER A 16 38.52 34.41 3.44
N GLU A 17 39.83 34.47 3.21
CA GLU A 17 40.77 33.40 3.50
C GLU A 17 40.88 33.13 5.01
N GLU A 18 40.97 34.17 5.85
CA GLU A 18 40.97 34.02 7.31
C GLU A 18 39.69 33.37 7.82
N HIS A 19 38.53 33.78 7.33
CA HIS A 19 37.25 33.15 7.68
C HIS A 19 37.12 31.71 7.16
N PHE A 20 37.69 31.41 5.99
CA PHE A 20 37.77 30.05 5.48
C PHE A 20 38.65 29.15 6.37
N LEU A 21 39.83 29.65 6.76
CA LEU A 21 40.75 28.94 7.64
C LEU A 21 40.16 28.78 9.05
N GLU A 22 39.49 29.81 9.58
CA GLU A 22 38.80 29.76 10.87
C GLU A 22 37.70 28.69 10.86
N ASN A 23 36.89 28.65 9.80
CA ASN A 23 35.86 27.64 9.63
C ASN A 23 36.45 26.22 9.46
N ALA A 24 37.56 26.09 8.73
CA ALA A 24 38.28 24.83 8.58
C ALA A 24 38.80 24.32 9.94
N ILE A 25 39.47 25.17 10.72
CA ILE A 25 39.99 24.84 12.06
C ILE A 25 38.84 24.51 13.03
N ARG A 26 37.74 25.26 12.98
CA ARG A 26 36.55 25.02 13.79
C ARG A 26 35.90 23.67 13.44
N SER A 27 35.82 23.34 12.15
CA SER A 27 35.32 22.05 11.66
C SER A 27 36.21 20.90 12.13
N GLU A 28 37.54 21.05 12.04
CA GLU A 28 38.50 20.05 12.51
C GLU A 28 38.36 19.81 14.01
N ARG A 29 38.25 20.87 14.81
CA ARG A 29 38.06 20.76 16.27
C ARG A 29 36.73 20.10 16.61
N PHE A 30 35.67 20.38 15.86
CA PHE A 30 34.36 19.73 16.01
C PHE A 30 34.42 18.23 15.67
N LEU A 31 35.03 17.87 14.55
CA LEU A 31 35.24 16.47 14.14
C LEU A 31 36.07 15.71 15.19
N ARG A 32 37.18 16.30 15.66
CA ARG A 32 38.04 15.70 16.68
C ARG A 32 37.32 15.52 18.02
N LYS A 33 36.53 16.51 18.46
CA LYS A 33 35.77 16.45 19.72
C LYS A 33 34.65 15.40 19.65
N ASN A 34 33.93 15.32 18.53
CA ASN A 34 32.77 14.45 18.36
C ASN A 34 33.05 13.16 17.58
N LYS A 35 34.33 12.80 17.38
CA LYS A 35 34.75 11.68 16.52
C LYS A 35 33.98 10.38 16.76
N LYS A 36 33.71 10.05 18.03
CA LYS A 36 32.96 8.83 18.40
C LYS A 36 31.50 8.90 17.93
N ILE A 37 30.84 10.04 18.12
CA ILE A 37 29.44 10.26 17.72
C ILE A 37 29.33 10.21 16.19
N ILE A 38 30.28 10.84 15.48
CA ILE A 38 30.31 10.85 14.02
C ILE A 38 30.50 9.44 13.47
N VAL A 39 31.42 8.64 14.03
CA VAL A 39 31.60 7.24 13.62
C VAL A 39 30.32 6.43 13.82
N VAL A 40 29.61 6.62 14.94
CA VAL A 40 28.34 5.93 15.20
C VAL A 40 27.27 6.32 14.17
N ILE A 41 27.11 7.61 13.88
CA ILE A 41 26.14 8.09 12.87
C ILE A 41 26.47 7.52 11.49
N VAL A 42 27.74 7.56 11.09
CA VAL A 42 28.19 6.99 9.80
C VAL A 42 27.92 5.49 9.75
N ALA A 43 28.19 4.75 10.84
CA ALA A 43 27.90 3.32 10.90
C ALA A 43 26.40 3.03 10.75
N ILE A 44 25.53 3.81 11.42
CA ILE A 44 24.07 3.68 11.27
C ILE A 44 23.64 3.97 9.84
N LEU A 45 24.16 5.03 9.22
CA LEU A 45 23.85 5.36 7.82
C LEU A 45 24.25 4.22 6.87
N VAL A 46 25.42 3.61 7.06
CA VAL A 46 25.86 2.46 6.26
C VAL A 46 24.91 1.29 6.44
N ILE A 47 24.50 0.97 7.68
CA ILE A 47 23.54 -0.12 7.94
C ILE A 47 22.19 0.15 7.26
N LEU A 48 21.69 1.38 7.33
CA LEU A 48 20.42 1.76 6.69
C LEU A 48 20.50 1.64 5.16
N LEU A 49 21.61 2.07 4.54
CA LEU A 49 21.80 1.96 3.10
C LEU A 49 21.89 0.50 2.65
N ILE A 50 22.62 -0.35 3.39
CA ILE A 50 22.70 -1.79 3.10
C ILE A 50 21.33 -2.43 3.24
N GLY A 51 20.61 -2.13 4.33
CA GLY A 51 19.25 -2.65 4.57
C GLY A 51 18.29 -2.26 3.45
N TYR A 52 18.34 -1.00 3.00
CA TYR A 52 17.54 -0.51 1.89
C TYR A 52 17.88 -1.23 0.57
N ALA A 53 19.16 -1.38 0.25
CA ALA A 53 19.60 -2.04 -0.97
C ALA A 53 19.17 -3.53 -1.01
N ILE A 54 19.36 -4.26 0.10
CA ILE A 54 18.93 -5.65 0.21
C ILE A 54 17.40 -5.75 0.08
N ASN A 55 16.66 -4.89 0.79
CA ASN A 55 15.20 -4.91 0.74
C ASN A 55 14.67 -4.62 -0.68
N SER A 56 15.28 -3.67 -1.39
CA SER A 56 14.92 -3.36 -2.78
C SER A 56 15.17 -4.57 -3.70
N TYR A 57 16.33 -5.21 -3.59
CA TYR A 57 16.67 -6.38 -4.39
C TYR A 57 15.72 -7.56 -4.13
N VAL A 58 15.41 -7.82 -2.85
CA VAL A 58 14.47 -8.89 -2.46
C VAL A 58 13.07 -8.58 -2.99
N LYS A 59 12.59 -7.33 -2.88
CA LYS A 59 11.27 -6.93 -3.37
C LYS A 59 11.14 -7.13 -4.88
N GLU A 60 12.17 -6.76 -5.64
CA GLU A 60 12.17 -6.91 -7.11
C GLU A 60 12.25 -8.38 -7.54
N SER A 61 13.11 -9.16 -6.89
CA SER A 61 13.18 -10.62 -7.09
C SER A 61 11.85 -11.30 -6.76
N ASN A 62 11.21 -10.92 -5.66
CA ASN A 62 9.92 -11.47 -5.25
C ASN A 62 8.82 -11.09 -6.24
N LEU A 63 8.80 -9.86 -6.74
CA LEU A 63 7.84 -9.41 -7.74
C LEU A 63 7.96 -10.21 -9.05
N SER A 64 9.19 -10.35 -9.57
CA SER A 64 9.44 -11.12 -10.80
C SER A 64 9.04 -12.59 -10.64
N SER A 65 9.53 -13.26 -9.59
CA SER A 65 9.22 -14.68 -9.37
C SER A 65 7.75 -14.96 -9.04
N ALA A 66 7.06 -14.03 -8.36
CA ALA A 66 5.62 -14.13 -8.13
C ALA A 66 4.82 -13.99 -9.45
N ASN A 67 5.20 -13.06 -10.32
CA ASN A 67 4.53 -12.88 -11.61
C ASN A 67 4.73 -14.11 -12.53
N GLU A 68 5.94 -14.68 -12.55
CA GLU A 68 6.21 -15.92 -13.27
C GLU A 68 5.38 -17.08 -12.72
N ALA A 69 5.33 -17.24 -11.40
CA ALA A 69 4.50 -18.24 -10.75
C ALA A 69 3.02 -18.07 -11.08
N TYR A 70 2.51 -16.84 -11.03
CA TYR A 70 1.13 -16.51 -11.41
C TYR A 70 0.83 -16.90 -12.86
N ASN A 71 1.67 -16.47 -13.80
CA ASN A 71 1.51 -16.81 -15.22
C ASN A 71 1.55 -18.32 -15.45
N LYS A 72 2.43 -19.03 -14.73
CA LYS A 72 2.51 -20.49 -14.80
C LYS A 72 1.22 -21.15 -14.30
N LEU A 73 0.63 -20.67 -13.21
CA LEU A 73 -0.64 -21.19 -12.67
C LEU A 73 -1.85 -20.91 -13.58
N LEU A 74 -1.79 -19.87 -14.42
CA LEU A 74 -2.83 -19.62 -15.43
C LEU A 74 -2.83 -20.69 -16.53
N ILE A 75 -1.66 -21.25 -16.86
CA ILE A 75 -1.49 -22.27 -17.90
C ILE A 75 -1.56 -23.68 -17.29
N SER A 76 -1.00 -23.86 -16.10
CA SER A 76 -0.86 -25.13 -15.39
C SER A 76 -1.35 -24.98 -13.94
N PRO A 77 -2.68 -25.04 -13.70
CA PRO A 77 -3.28 -24.77 -12.39
C PRO A 77 -2.83 -25.70 -11.24
N ASN A 78 -2.33 -26.89 -11.59
CA ASN A 78 -1.91 -27.91 -10.62
C ASN A 78 -0.41 -27.85 -10.27
N ASP A 79 0.31 -26.82 -10.73
CA ASP A 79 1.73 -26.67 -10.41
C ASP A 79 1.93 -26.26 -8.94
N VAL A 80 2.29 -27.23 -8.11
CA VAL A 80 2.50 -27.05 -6.67
C VAL A 80 3.66 -26.10 -6.36
N ALA A 81 4.71 -26.08 -7.20
CA ALA A 81 5.87 -25.21 -6.96
C ALA A 81 5.52 -23.74 -7.24
N ALA A 82 4.80 -23.48 -8.34
CA ALA A 82 4.28 -22.15 -8.65
C ALA A 82 3.27 -21.69 -7.59
N MET A 83 2.40 -22.59 -7.12
CA MET A 83 1.45 -22.33 -6.04
C MET A 83 2.14 -21.86 -4.76
N ASN A 84 3.15 -22.60 -4.30
CA ASN A 84 3.90 -22.25 -3.10
C ASN A 84 4.70 -20.96 -3.27
N THR A 85 5.28 -20.74 -4.45
CA THR A 85 6.01 -19.50 -4.76
C THR A 85 5.07 -18.29 -4.67
N LEU A 86 3.87 -18.39 -5.25
CA LEU A 86 2.90 -17.30 -5.25
C LEU A 86 2.41 -16.98 -3.84
N LYS A 87 2.06 -17.99 -3.04
CA LYS A 87 1.62 -17.83 -1.64
C LYS A 87 2.66 -17.13 -0.77
N ASN A 88 3.92 -17.57 -0.88
CA ASN A 88 4.99 -17.07 -0.01
C ASN A 88 5.49 -15.69 -0.41
N LYS A 89 5.56 -15.41 -1.71
CA LYS A 89 6.18 -14.18 -2.22
C LYS A 89 5.19 -13.05 -2.51
N ALA A 90 3.95 -13.39 -2.82
CA ALA A 90 2.90 -12.42 -3.14
C ALA A 90 1.51 -12.94 -2.72
N PRO A 91 1.21 -13.00 -1.41
CA PRO A 91 -0.04 -13.56 -0.89
C PRO A 91 -1.29 -12.84 -1.42
N SER A 92 -1.24 -11.52 -1.59
CA SER A 92 -2.32 -10.76 -2.23
C SER A 92 -2.54 -11.14 -3.70
N LEU A 93 -1.48 -11.47 -4.45
CA LEU A 93 -1.61 -11.96 -5.83
C LEU A 93 -2.16 -13.39 -5.87
N PHE A 94 -1.79 -14.22 -4.89
CA PHE A 94 -2.43 -15.52 -4.69
C PHE A 94 -3.93 -15.39 -4.38
N ALA A 95 -4.33 -14.43 -3.54
CA ALA A 95 -5.74 -14.15 -3.26
C ALA A 95 -6.53 -13.79 -4.54
N LEU A 96 -5.96 -12.97 -5.43
CA LEU A 96 -6.55 -12.68 -6.74
C LEU A 96 -6.68 -13.91 -7.62
N TYR A 97 -5.65 -14.77 -7.65
CA TYR A 97 -5.71 -16.04 -8.35
C TYR A 97 -6.82 -16.95 -7.78
N ALA A 98 -6.95 -17.03 -6.46
CA ALA A 98 -7.98 -17.82 -5.79
C ALA A 98 -9.39 -17.33 -6.14
N ILE A 99 -9.61 -16.01 -6.20
CA ILE A 99 -10.88 -15.41 -6.65
C ILE A 99 -11.20 -15.84 -8.08
N LYS A 100 -10.23 -15.74 -9.00
CA LYS A 100 -10.40 -16.19 -10.38
C LYS A 100 -10.71 -17.68 -10.45
N ASN A 101 -9.94 -18.51 -9.76
CA ASN A 101 -10.11 -19.96 -9.77
C ASN A 101 -11.49 -20.38 -9.24
N ALA A 102 -11.99 -19.71 -8.19
CA ALA A 102 -13.32 -19.95 -7.67
C ALA A 102 -14.41 -19.61 -8.69
N ALA A 103 -14.24 -18.54 -9.47
CA ALA A 103 -15.17 -18.18 -10.55
C ALA A 103 -15.17 -19.22 -11.69
N ASP A 104 -14.00 -19.75 -12.05
CA ASP A 104 -13.89 -20.73 -13.14
C ASP A 104 -14.34 -22.15 -12.74
N THR A 105 -14.07 -22.55 -11.49
CA THR A 105 -14.23 -23.94 -11.04
C THR A 105 -15.37 -24.15 -10.04
N ASN A 106 -16.01 -23.08 -9.56
CA ASN A 106 -16.97 -23.09 -8.45
C ASN A 106 -16.41 -23.69 -7.14
N SER A 107 -15.09 -23.73 -6.97
CA SER A 107 -14.42 -24.24 -5.77
C SER A 107 -14.00 -23.12 -4.82
N THR A 108 -14.19 -23.31 -3.52
CA THR A 108 -13.84 -22.33 -2.49
C THR A 108 -12.57 -22.69 -1.70
N ASN A 109 -11.89 -23.78 -2.05
CA ASN A 109 -10.73 -24.28 -1.31
C ASN A 109 -9.59 -23.25 -1.26
N LEU A 110 -9.21 -22.71 -2.42
CA LEU A 110 -8.14 -21.71 -2.50
C LEU A 110 -8.51 -20.39 -1.82
N LEU A 111 -9.81 -20.05 -1.73
CA LEU A 111 -10.28 -18.87 -1.02
C LEU A 111 -10.03 -19.01 0.50
N ASN A 112 -10.27 -20.19 1.07
CA ASN A 112 -9.99 -20.46 2.47
C ASN A 112 -8.50 -20.37 2.78
N GLU A 113 -7.67 -20.90 1.89
CA GLU A 113 -6.21 -20.77 2.00
C GLU A 113 -5.79 -19.30 1.92
N ALA A 114 -6.35 -18.51 1.01
CA ALA A 114 -6.04 -17.09 0.88
C ALA A 114 -6.40 -16.29 2.15
N LEU A 115 -7.54 -16.59 2.79
CA LEU A 115 -7.96 -15.96 4.04
C LEU A 115 -7.05 -16.26 5.24
N SER A 116 -6.28 -17.35 5.18
CA SER A 116 -5.31 -17.71 6.24
C SER A 116 -3.99 -16.95 6.13
N LEU A 117 -3.75 -16.26 5.02
CA LEU A 117 -2.53 -15.51 4.76
C LEU A 117 -2.71 -14.02 5.12
N ASP A 118 -1.59 -13.34 5.33
CA ASP A 118 -1.56 -11.88 5.47
C ASP A 118 -1.72 -11.25 4.08
N ILE A 119 -2.95 -10.83 3.76
CA ILE A 119 -3.35 -10.26 2.48
C ILE A 119 -3.94 -8.86 2.68
N ASP A 120 -4.05 -8.12 1.58
CA ASP A 120 -4.69 -6.81 1.58
C ASP A 120 -6.10 -6.86 2.22
N PRO A 121 -6.45 -5.95 3.16
CA PRO A 121 -7.73 -5.94 3.83
C PRO A 121 -8.95 -5.87 2.90
N LEU A 122 -8.84 -5.20 1.75
CA LEU A 122 -9.92 -5.16 0.76
C LEU A 122 -10.12 -6.52 0.10
N LEU A 123 -9.03 -7.22 -0.23
CA LEU A 123 -9.10 -8.59 -0.76
C LEU A 123 -9.73 -9.55 0.23
N LYS A 124 -9.38 -9.44 1.52
CA LYS A 124 -10.02 -10.22 2.58
C LYS A 124 -11.53 -10.00 2.60
N ASN A 125 -11.97 -8.74 2.60
CA ASN A 125 -13.40 -8.39 2.53
C ASN A 125 -14.07 -8.94 1.25
N ILE A 126 -13.41 -8.84 0.08
CA ILE A 126 -13.93 -9.40 -1.17
C ILE A 126 -14.19 -10.90 -1.04
N ILE A 127 -13.22 -11.65 -0.49
CA ILE A 127 -13.31 -13.10 -0.34
C ILE A 127 -14.37 -13.52 0.68
N GLU A 128 -14.48 -12.82 1.81
CA GLU A 128 -15.51 -13.15 2.80
C GLU A 128 -16.93 -12.84 2.31
N ASN A 129 -17.10 -11.74 1.55
CA ASN A 129 -18.38 -11.41 0.91
C ASN A 129 -18.78 -12.45 -0.16
N SER A 130 -17.83 -12.92 -0.99
CA SER A 130 -18.13 -13.93 -2.02
C SER A 130 -18.59 -15.27 -1.41
N LYS A 131 -18.22 -15.52 -0.16
CA LYS A 131 -18.63 -16.72 0.59
C LYS A 131 -19.92 -16.53 1.41
N ASN A 132 -20.63 -15.40 1.29
CA ASN A 132 -21.76 -15.02 2.14
C ASN A 132 -21.42 -15.01 3.66
N GLN A 133 -20.15 -14.78 4.01
CA GLN A 133 -19.70 -14.80 5.41
C GLN A 133 -19.63 -13.42 6.05
N SER A 134 -19.74 -12.34 5.26
CA SER A 134 -19.72 -10.97 5.78
C SER A 134 -21.02 -10.24 5.45
N THR A 135 -21.76 -9.83 6.49
CA THR A 135 -22.85 -8.85 6.36
C THR A 135 -22.34 -7.42 6.30
N ASP A 136 -21.11 -7.17 6.76
CA ASP A 136 -20.60 -5.83 7.08
C ASP A 136 -19.61 -5.26 6.05
N GLY A 137 -19.49 -5.89 4.88
CA GLY A 137 -18.54 -5.48 3.84
C GLY A 137 -19.02 -4.33 2.95
N ILE A 138 -18.08 -3.63 2.31
CA ILE A 138 -18.38 -2.62 1.27
C ILE A 138 -19.20 -3.23 0.12
N LEU A 139 -18.88 -4.48 -0.27
CA LEU A 139 -19.55 -5.16 -1.39
C LEU A 139 -20.95 -5.63 -1.03
N SER A 140 -21.16 -6.18 0.18
CA SER A 140 -22.51 -6.53 0.65
C SER A 140 -23.39 -5.29 0.76
N SER A 141 -22.84 -4.19 1.28
CA SER A 141 -23.52 -2.90 1.36
C SER A 141 -23.90 -2.36 -0.03
N TYR A 142 -23.03 -2.52 -1.01
CA TYR A 142 -23.28 -2.09 -2.39
C TYR A 142 -24.32 -2.98 -3.10
N ASP A 143 -24.26 -4.30 -2.91
CA ASP A 143 -25.26 -5.24 -3.44
C ASP A 143 -26.65 -4.97 -2.85
N ALA A 144 -26.74 -4.75 -1.53
CA ALA A 144 -27.97 -4.35 -0.85
C ALA A 144 -28.53 -3.03 -1.40
N LEU A 145 -27.65 -2.04 -1.68
CA LEU A 145 -28.04 -0.78 -2.30
C LEU A 145 -28.62 -0.99 -3.71
N LEU A 146 -27.96 -1.79 -4.55
CA LEU A 146 -28.43 -2.06 -5.91
C LEU A 146 -29.77 -2.81 -5.93
N LYS A 147 -29.89 -3.85 -5.09
CA LYS A 147 -31.15 -4.61 -4.93
C LYS A 147 -32.29 -3.72 -4.45
N GLY A 148 -32.03 -2.89 -3.43
CA GLY A 148 -33.02 -1.93 -2.94
C GLY A 148 -33.42 -0.93 -4.04
N PHE A 149 -32.48 -0.42 -4.82
CA PHE A 149 -32.76 0.47 -5.94
C PHE A 149 -33.60 -0.19 -7.05
N ASP A 150 -33.30 -1.44 -7.43
CA ASP A 150 -34.11 -2.16 -8.41
C ASP A 150 -35.53 -2.47 -7.91
N LEU A 151 -35.70 -2.70 -6.60
CA LEU A 151 -37.02 -2.82 -5.97
C LEU A 151 -37.80 -1.50 -6.00
N LEU A 152 -37.13 -0.36 -5.82
CA LEU A 152 -37.76 0.96 -5.98
C LEU A 152 -38.28 1.17 -7.41
N LYS A 153 -37.50 0.81 -8.44
CA LYS A 153 -37.96 0.87 -9.84
C LYS A 153 -39.20 0.02 -10.09
N GLN A 154 -39.34 -1.10 -9.37
CA GLN A 154 -40.51 -1.99 -9.42
C GLN A 154 -41.66 -1.52 -8.52
N ASN A 155 -41.57 -0.34 -7.91
CA ASN A 155 -42.55 0.21 -6.96
C ASN A 155 -42.73 -0.64 -5.67
N LYS A 156 -41.75 -1.50 -5.35
CA LYS A 156 -41.77 -2.39 -4.16
C LYS A 156 -41.08 -1.71 -2.97
N ILE A 157 -41.63 -0.58 -2.55
CA ILE A 157 -40.99 0.34 -1.57
C ILE A 157 -40.64 -0.34 -0.24
N ASN A 158 -41.55 -1.12 0.33
CA ASN A 158 -41.30 -1.79 1.62
C ASN A 158 -40.16 -2.82 1.53
N GLN A 159 -40.06 -3.53 0.41
CA GLN A 159 -38.99 -4.51 0.20
C GLN A 159 -37.65 -3.80 -0.01
N ALA A 160 -37.65 -2.67 -0.73
CA ALA A 160 -36.44 -1.85 -0.90
C ALA A 160 -35.87 -1.37 0.45
N LYS A 161 -36.72 -0.90 1.37
CA LYS A 161 -36.31 -0.50 2.72
C LYS A 161 -35.69 -1.64 3.52
N ILE A 162 -36.23 -2.85 3.39
CA ILE A 162 -35.68 -4.05 4.03
C ILE A 162 -34.28 -4.36 3.49
N GLU A 163 -34.06 -4.20 2.18
CA GLU A 163 -32.72 -4.36 1.59
C GLU A 163 -31.75 -3.28 2.06
N PHE A 164 -32.16 -2.00 2.08
CA PHE A 164 -31.31 -0.91 2.57
C PHE A 164 -30.95 -1.03 4.06
N ALA A 165 -31.84 -1.61 4.88
CA ALA A 165 -31.55 -1.86 6.29
C ALA A 165 -30.39 -2.84 6.54
N LYS A 166 -29.96 -3.58 5.50
CA LYS A 166 -28.77 -4.45 5.55
C LYS A 166 -27.45 -3.66 5.46
N ILE A 167 -27.51 -2.38 5.08
CA ILE A 167 -26.33 -1.51 4.97
C ILE A 167 -25.98 -0.96 6.38
N PRO A 168 -24.74 -1.12 6.87
CA PRO A 168 -24.32 -0.57 8.16
C PRO A 168 -24.53 0.95 8.25
N ASN A 169 -24.97 1.44 9.41
CA ASN A 169 -25.27 2.86 9.63
C ASN A 169 -24.05 3.79 9.50
N ASN A 170 -22.84 3.25 9.64
CA ASN A 170 -21.57 3.97 9.46
C ASN A 170 -21.03 3.86 8.03
N SER A 171 -21.80 3.29 7.09
CA SER A 171 -21.39 3.12 5.70
C SER A 171 -21.33 4.46 4.95
N PRO A 172 -20.36 4.65 4.03
CA PRO A 172 -20.39 5.80 3.12
C PRO A 172 -21.62 5.81 2.21
N LEU A 173 -22.34 4.69 2.07
CA LEU A 173 -23.58 4.59 1.29
C LEU A 173 -24.81 5.08 2.06
N THR A 174 -24.69 5.38 3.36
CA THR A 174 -25.82 5.80 4.21
C THR A 174 -26.57 7.03 3.68
N PRO A 175 -25.89 8.11 3.24
CA PRO A 175 -26.59 9.25 2.64
C PRO A 175 -27.34 8.87 1.37
N ILE A 176 -26.82 7.91 0.59
CA ILE A 176 -27.39 7.50 -0.70
C ILE A 176 -28.70 6.74 -0.47
N TYR A 177 -28.68 5.67 0.32
CA TYR A 177 -29.91 4.89 0.51
C TYR A 177 -30.98 5.69 1.25
N LYS A 178 -30.63 6.57 2.19
CA LYS A 178 -31.60 7.45 2.86
C LYS A 178 -32.30 8.39 1.88
N ASN A 179 -31.55 8.95 0.93
CA ASN A 179 -32.13 9.73 -0.16
C ASN A 179 -33.04 8.87 -1.04
N LEU A 180 -32.61 7.65 -1.40
CA LEU A 180 -33.43 6.73 -2.18
C LEU A 180 -34.71 6.30 -1.45
N GLU A 181 -34.68 6.12 -0.12
CA GLU A 181 -35.87 5.85 0.69
C GLU A 181 -36.85 7.03 0.72
N HIS A 182 -36.32 8.25 0.73
CA HIS A 182 -37.12 9.47 0.79
C HIS A 182 -37.74 9.82 -0.58
N TYR A 183 -36.93 9.79 -1.64
CA TYR A 183 -37.33 10.19 -2.99
C TYR A 183 -37.81 9.00 -3.85
N GLN A 184 -37.73 7.77 -3.34
CA GLN A 184 -38.12 6.55 -4.03
C GLN A 184 -37.41 6.34 -5.39
N GLY A 185 -36.21 6.91 -5.55
CA GLY A 185 -35.43 6.84 -6.79
C GLY A 185 -35.96 7.71 -7.93
N LYS A 186 -36.74 8.75 -7.62
CA LYS A 186 -37.20 9.80 -8.57
C LYS A 186 -36.36 11.06 -8.49
#